data_AF-A0A1G8HA68-F1
#
_entry.id   AF-A0A1G8HA68-F1
#
_cell.length_a   1.000
_cell.length_b   1.000
_cell.length_c   1.000
_cell.angle_alpha   90.00
_cell.angle_beta   90.00
_cell.angle_gamma   90.00
#
_symmetry.space_group_name_H-M   'P 1'
#
loop_
_entity.id
_entity.type
_entity.pdbx_description
1 polymer ?
#
loop_
_entity_poly.entity_id
_entity_poly.type
_entity_poly.pdbx_seq_one_letter_code
_entity_poly.pdbx_strand_id
1 'polypeptide(L)'
;MRPIIAFACALLGAGGAALADTDFTALSEQERAAMRAEIRALLLSEPDIVARALAGPSPYSAAVDRDLGLIERYAGTLFADGAAVAIFIDGNCPDCDRALDEIRDVTEVYGMVFNVLNMSEHADIAQALELDAVPSYVFPDKMVRGHVPPIVLKRYLQK
;
A
#
# COMPACT_ATOMS: atom_id res chain seq x y z
N MET A 1 -48.18 -72.49 -7.53
CA MET A 1 -48.36 -71.03 -7.40
C MET A 1 -46.99 -70.37 -7.61
N ARG A 2 -46.90 -69.47 -8.60
CA ARG A 2 -45.75 -68.58 -8.96
C ARG A 2 -45.63 -67.45 -7.91
N PRO A 3 -44.73 -66.45 -8.08
CA PRO A 3 -43.26 -66.41 -8.18
C PRO A 3 -42.71 -65.46 -7.07
N ILE A 4 -41.50 -64.88 -7.19
CA ILE A 4 -41.07 -63.50 -6.76
C ILE A 4 -39.52 -63.50 -6.65
N ILE A 5 -38.81 -63.18 -7.73
CA ILE A 5 -38.29 -61.84 -8.14
C ILE A 5 -36.91 -61.55 -7.54
N ALA A 6 -35.92 -61.57 -8.43
CA ALA A 6 -34.62 -60.93 -8.27
C ALA A 6 -34.80 -59.40 -8.21
N PHE A 7 -34.15 -58.74 -7.26
CA PHE A 7 -33.94 -57.30 -7.33
C PHE A 7 -32.50 -56.99 -6.93
N ALA A 8 -31.64 -56.93 -7.94
CA ALA A 8 -30.32 -56.33 -7.83
C ALA A 8 -30.52 -54.80 -7.77
N CYS A 9 -30.12 -54.19 -6.65
CA CYS A 9 -30.05 -52.73 -6.53
C CYS A 9 -28.60 -52.36 -6.22
N ALA A 10 -27.78 -52.32 -7.27
CA ALA A 10 -26.45 -51.72 -7.23
C ALA A 10 -26.60 -50.21 -7.49
N LEU A 11 -26.85 -49.44 -6.42
CA LEU A 11 -26.64 -48.00 -6.41
C LEU A 11 -25.24 -47.76 -5.84
N LEU A 12 -24.22 -47.93 -6.68
CA LEU A 12 -22.90 -47.38 -6.40
C LEU A 12 -23.02 -45.87 -6.48
N GLY A 13 -22.93 -45.22 -5.32
CA GLY A 13 -22.83 -43.77 -5.21
C GLY A 13 -21.60 -43.28 -5.96
N ALA A 14 -21.84 -42.52 -7.03
CA ALA A 14 -20.85 -41.65 -7.66
C ALA A 14 -20.62 -40.42 -6.77
N GLY A 15 -20.10 -40.66 -5.56
CA GLY A 15 -19.54 -39.63 -4.69
C GLY A 15 -18.04 -39.87 -4.61
N GLY A 16 -17.32 -39.47 -5.65
CA GLY A 16 -15.86 -39.48 -5.62
C GLY A 16 -15.40 -38.55 -4.50
N ALA A 17 -14.93 -39.13 -3.41
CA ALA A 17 -14.18 -38.39 -2.40
C ALA A 17 -12.91 -37.87 -3.10
N ALA A 18 -12.88 -36.58 -3.42
CA ALA A 18 -11.66 -35.93 -3.87
C ALA A 18 -10.67 -35.98 -2.70
N LEU A 19 -9.65 -36.84 -2.81
CA LEU A 19 -8.43 -36.64 -2.04
C LEU A 19 -7.81 -35.36 -2.59
N ALA A 20 -7.79 -34.30 -1.77
CA ALA A 20 -7.20 -33.04 -2.19
C ALA A 20 -5.69 -33.23 -2.38
N ASP A 21 -5.25 -33.34 -3.63
CA ASP A 21 -3.85 -33.25 -3.99
C ASP A 21 -3.43 -31.76 -3.92
N THR A 22 -2.40 -31.47 -3.14
CA THR A 22 -1.92 -30.10 -2.91
C THR A 22 -0.93 -29.64 -3.98
N ASP A 23 -0.60 -30.48 -4.96
CA ASP A 23 0.25 -30.09 -6.10
C ASP A 23 -0.55 -29.35 -7.18
N PHE A 24 -0.62 -28.02 -7.03
CA PHE A 24 -1.24 -27.12 -8.00
C PHE A 24 -0.56 -27.10 -9.38
N THR A 25 0.60 -27.73 -9.54
CA THR A 25 1.31 -27.83 -10.83
C THR A 25 0.93 -29.08 -11.62
N ALA A 26 0.29 -30.07 -10.99
CA ALA A 26 -0.01 -31.38 -11.57
C ALA A 26 -1.50 -31.78 -11.48
N LEU A 27 -2.42 -30.84 -11.71
CA LEU A 27 -3.86 -31.10 -11.60
C LEU A 27 -4.40 -32.05 -12.67
N SER A 28 -5.25 -33.00 -12.28
CA SER A 28 -6.11 -33.75 -13.21
C SER A 28 -7.10 -32.82 -13.92
N GLU A 29 -7.76 -33.29 -14.98
CA GLU A 29 -8.78 -32.50 -15.68
C GLU A 29 -9.95 -32.12 -14.78
N GLN A 30 -10.34 -33.02 -13.87
CA GLN A 30 -11.47 -32.81 -12.98
C GLN A 30 -11.14 -31.77 -11.90
N GLU A 31 -9.95 -31.84 -11.30
CA GLU A 31 -9.48 -30.84 -10.33
C GLU A 31 -9.27 -29.47 -10.97
N ARG A 32 -8.72 -29.44 -12.19
CA ARG A 32 -8.58 -28.19 -12.95
C ARG A 32 -9.93 -27.56 -13.26
N ALA A 33 -10.95 -28.36 -13.56
CA ALA A 33 -12.31 -27.87 -13.78
C ALA A 33 -12.92 -27.28 -12.50
N ALA A 34 -12.74 -27.95 -11.35
CA ALA A 34 -13.18 -27.46 -10.04
C ALA A 34 -12.49 -26.13 -9.68
N MET A 35 -11.16 -26.05 -9.79
CA MET A 35 -10.40 -24.82 -9.52
C MET A 35 -10.84 -23.64 -10.40
N ARG A 36 -11.10 -23.88 -11.70
CA ARG A 36 -11.61 -22.84 -12.61
C ARG A 36 -13.00 -22.34 -12.22
N ALA A 37 -13.84 -23.21 -11.66
CA ALA A 37 -15.17 -22.82 -11.18
C ALA A 37 -15.05 -21.88 -9.97
N GLU A 38 -14.20 -22.21 -9.00
CA GLU A 38 -13.94 -21.37 -7.83
C GLU A 38 -13.28 -20.03 -8.19
N ILE A 39 -12.26 -20.03 -9.06
CA ILE A 39 -11.64 -18.78 -9.56
C ILE A 39 -12.69 -17.91 -10.26
N ARG A 40 -13.54 -18.49 -11.11
CA ARG A 40 -14.62 -17.74 -11.76
C ARG A 40 -15.59 -17.17 -10.73
N ALA A 41 -15.98 -17.95 -9.72
CA ALA A 41 -16.86 -17.49 -8.65
C ALA A 41 -16.23 -16.30 -7.91
N LEU A 42 -14.95 -16.40 -7.53
CA LEU A 42 -14.20 -15.33 -6.88
C LEU A 42 -14.13 -14.07 -7.73
N LEU A 43 -13.80 -14.19 -9.02
CA LEU A 43 -13.70 -13.03 -9.92
C LEU A 43 -15.08 -12.37 -10.16
N LEU A 44 -16.18 -13.12 -10.08
CA LEU A 44 -17.53 -12.58 -10.20
C LEU A 44 -18.03 -11.97 -8.89
N SER A 45 -17.64 -12.51 -7.73
CA SER A 45 -17.96 -11.93 -6.42
C SER A 45 -17.08 -10.71 -6.09
N GLU A 46 -15.86 -10.66 -6.63
CA GLU A 46 -14.88 -9.60 -6.41
C GLU A 46 -14.44 -8.96 -7.75
N PRO A 47 -15.34 -8.20 -8.41
CA PRO A 47 -15.04 -7.57 -9.69
C PRO A 47 -13.85 -6.60 -9.64
N ASP A 48 -13.53 -6.07 -8.44
CA ASP A 48 -12.38 -5.19 -8.22
C ASP A 48 -11.03 -5.88 -8.50
N ILE A 49 -10.94 -7.21 -8.38
CA ILE A 49 -9.71 -7.95 -8.73
C ILE A 49 -9.39 -7.74 -10.22
N VAL A 50 -10.41 -7.86 -11.07
CA VAL A 50 -10.27 -7.65 -12.51
C VAL A 50 -10.03 -6.18 -12.82
N ALA A 51 -10.76 -5.26 -12.17
CA ALA A 51 -10.58 -3.82 -12.36
C ALA A 51 -9.13 -3.37 -12.05
N ARG A 52 -8.52 -3.85 -10.96
CA ARG A 52 -7.12 -3.56 -10.63
C ARG A 52 -6.14 -4.15 -11.64
N ALA A 53 -6.37 -5.39 -12.08
CA ALA A 53 -5.52 -6.05 -13.06
C ALA A 53 -5.56 -5.35 -14.43
N LEU A 54 -6.70 -4.74 -14.78
CA LEU A 54 -6.90 -4.01 -16.04
C LEU A 54 -6.60 -2.50 -15.95
N ALA A 55 -6.36 -1.95 -14.75
CA ALA A 55 -6.23 -0.51 -14.55
C ALA A 55 -5.07 0.14 -15.33
N GLY A 56 -4.17 -0.65 -15.91
CA GLY A 56 -2.99 -0.16 -16.60
C GLY A 56 -2.06 0.63 -15.67
N PRO A 57 -0.92 1.12 -16.15
CA PRO A 57 -0.15 2.08 -15.39
C PRO A 57 -0.97 3.36 -15.19
N SER A 58 -0.98 3.87 -13.95
CA SER A 58 -1.58 5.16 -13.64
C SER A 58 -1.01 6.24 -14.58
N PRO A 59 -1.84 7.15 -15.13
CA PRO A 59 -1.32 8.27 -15.92
C PRO A 59 -0.35 9.16 -15.14
N TYR A 60 -0.30 9.00 -13.81
CA TYR A 60 0.62 9.69 -12.91
C TYR A 60 1.89 8.91 -12.58
N SER A 61 2.12 7.70 -13.12
CA SER A 61 3.28 6.88 -12.74
C SER A 61 4.61 7.58 -13.03
N ALA A 62 4.74 8.22 -14.19
CA ALA A 62 5.95 8.97 -14.54
C ALA A 62 6.17 10.19 -13.64
N ALA A 63 5.08 10.81 -13.14
CA ALA A 63 5.19 11.89 -12.18
C ALA A 63 5.66 11.37 -10.81
N VAL A 64 5.09 10.24 -10.35
CA VAL A 64 5.52 9.57 -9.12
C VAL A 64 6.99 9.19 -9.20
N ASP A 65 7.44 8.53 -10.28
CA ASP A 65 8.83 8.09 -10.44
C ASP A 65 9.79 9.28 -10.45
N ARG A 66 9.40 10.40 -11.08
CA ARG A 66 10.17 11.64 -11.06
C ARG A 66 10.28 12.20 -9.63
N ASP A 67 9.16 12.29 -8.91
CA ASP A 67 9.11 12.86 -7.57
C ASP A 67 9.92 12.00 -6.58
N LEU A 68 9.80 10.66 -6.67
CA LEU A 68 10.61 9.73 -5.89
C LEU A 68 12.11 9.86 -6.21
N GLY A 69 12.46 10.00 -7.49
CA GLY A 69 13.85 10.22 -7.90
C GLY A 69 14.43 11.55 -7.39
N LEU A 70 13.60 12.58 -7.21
CA LEU A 70 14.03 13.83 -6.59
C LEU A 70 14.23 13.68 -5.07
N ILE A 71 13.35 12.96 -4.38
CA ILE A 71 13.51 12.62 -2.96
C ILE A 71 14.81 11.82 -2.75
N GLU A 72 15.06 10.80 -3.58
CA GLU A 72 16.28 10.00 -3.51
C GLU A 72 17.54 10.84 -3.75
N ARG A 73 17.51 11.74 -4.75
CA ARG A 73 18.62 12.66 -5.05
C ARG A 73 19.00 13.52 -3.85
N TYR A 74 18.01 14.03 -3.11
CA TYR A 74 18.23 14.91 -1.97
C TYR A 74 18.22 14.18 -0.61
N ALA A 75 18.17 12.85 -0.60
CA ALA A 75 17.99 12.05 0.61
C ALA A 75 19.06 12.35 1.68
N GLY A 76 20.31 12.61 1.27
CA GLY A 76 21.39 12.96 2.20
C GLY A 76 21.13 14.23 3.01
N THR A 77 20.44 15.22 2.43
CA THR A 77 20.04 16.44 3.12
C THR A 77 18.70 16.26 3.82
N LEU A 78 17.71 15.65 3.15
CA LEU A 78 16.36 15.47 3.69
C LEU A 78 16.36 14.59 4.95
N PHE A 79 17.10 13.49 4.94
CA PHE A 79 17.10 12.47 5.98
C PHE A 79 18.44 12.42 6.73
N ALA A 80 19.09 13.58 6.87
CA ALA A 80 20.32 13.73 7.65
C ALA A 80 20.12 13.17 9.08
N ASP A 81 21.20 12.63 9.65
CA ASP A 81 21.23 12.04 11.00
C ASP A 81 20.19 10.94 11.25
N GLY A 82 19.72 10.28 10.19
CA GLY A 82 18.74 9.20 10.28
C GLY A 82 17.30 9.67 10.52
N ALA A 83 17.00 10.93 10.22
CA ALA A 83 15.64 11.44 10.28
C ALA A 83 14.69 10.63 9.38
N ALA A 84 13.52 10.27 9.93
CA ALA A 84 12.49 9.55 9.19
C ALA A 84 11.71 10.46 8.23
N VAL A 85 11.65 11.75 8.53
CA VAL A 85 10.87 12.76 7.83
C VAL A 85 11.62 14.09 7.83
N ALA A 86 11.68 14.78 6.68
CA ALA A 86 12.05 16.19 6.62
C ALA A 86 10.80 17.07 6.74
N ILE A 87 10.88 18.16 7.50
CA ILE A 87 9.87 19.21 7.55
C ILE A 87 10.49 20.53 7.07
N PHE A 88 9.88 21.12 6.05
CA PHE A 88 10.21 22.46 5.59
C PHE A 88 9.33 23.48 6.30
N ILE A 89 9.97 24.45 6.94
CA ILE A 89 9.33 25.57 7.64
C ILE A 89 9.88 26.90 7.11
N ASP A 90 9.25 28.01 7.45
CA ASP A 90 9.81 29.34 7.21
C ASP A 90 9.53 30.29 8.38
N GLY A 91 10.17 31.46 8.37
CA GLY A 91 9.92 32.51 9.34
C GLY A 91 8.48 33.04 9.27
N ASN A 92 7.94 33.42 10.43
CA ASN A 92 6.63 34.07 10.55
C ASN A 92 5.44 33.18 10.12
N CYS A 93 5.48 31.91 10.51
CA CYS A 93 4.51 30.87 10.15
C CYS A 93 3.89 30.21 11.41
N PRO A 94 2.69 30.61 11.86
CA PRO A 94 2.06 30.06 13.07
C PRO A 94 1.76 28.55 12.98
N ASP A 95 1.47 28.05 11.78
CA ASP A 95 1.26 26.61 11.56
C ASP A 95 2.58 25.83 11.62
N CYS A 96 3.71 26.48 11.33
CA CYS A 96 5.04 25.91 11.52
C CYS A 96 5.37 25.81 13.00
N ASP A 97 5.09 26.85 13.79
CA ASP A 97 5.28 26.81 15.26
C ASP A 97 4.47 25.64 15.87
N ARG A 98 3.21 25.49 15.47
CA ARG A 98 2.37 24.36 15.90
C ARG A 98 2.94 23.01 15.47
N ALA A 99 3.38 22.90 14.21
CA ALA A 99 3.98 21.67 13.71
C ALA A 99 5.25 21.29 14.48
N LEU A 100 6.10 22.26 14.82
CA LEU A 100 7.33 22.02 15.58
C LEU A 100 7.05 21.52 16.99
N ASP A 101 6.07 22.09 17.68
CA ASP A 101 5.63 21.58 18.99
C ASP A 101 5.08 20.15 18.88
N GLU A 102 4.25 19.89 17.87
CA GLU A 102 3.64 18.57 17.64
C GLU A 102 4.66 17.48 17.29
N ILE A 103 5.64 17.76 16.43
CA ILE A 103 6.68 16.78 16.10
C ILE A 103 7.63 16.52 17.26
N ARG A 104 7.84 17.48 18.17
CA ARG A 104 8.56 17.25 19.44
C ARG A 104 7.82 16.22 20.28
N ASP A 105 6.52 16.38 20.46
CA ASP A 105 5.70 15.43 21.21
C ASP A 105 5.70 14.04 20.54
N VAL A 106 5.62 13.99 19.21
CA VAL A 106 5.73 12.72 18.45
C VAL A 106 7.11 12.08 18.62
N THR A 107 8.18 12.87 18.65
CA THR A 107 9.55 12.41 18.88
C THR A 107 9.67 11.77 20.27
N GLU A 108 9.15 12.41 21.31
CA GLU A 108 9.20 11.91 22.68
C GLU A 108 8.37 10.62 22.86
N VAL A 109 7.17 10.57 22.30
CA VAL A 109 6.24 9.45 22.49
C VAL A 109 6.61 8.25 21.64
N TYR A 110 7.11 8.46 20.42
CA TYR A 110 7.30 7.40 19.43
C TYR A 110 8.76 7.21 18.97
N GLY A 111 9.71 8.01 19.46
CA GLY A 111 11.12 7.93 19.08
C GLY A 111 11.39 8.32 17.62
N MET A 112 10.49 9.09 17.01
CA MET A 112 10.55 9.46 15.61
C MET A 112 11.42 10.70 15.42
N VAL A 113 12.43 10.62 14.55
CA VAL A 113 13.34 11.74 14.31
C VAL A 113 12.88 12.53 13.07
N PHE A 114 12.81 13.85 13.23
CA PHE A 114 12.48 14.79 12.16
C PHE A 114 13.68 15.68 11.87
N ASN A 115 13.92 15.97 10.59
CA ASN A 115 14.89 16.96 10.17
C ASN A 115 14.16 18.26 9.81
N VAL A 116 14.48 19.35 10.50
CA VAL A 116 13.83 20.64 10.30
C VAL A 116 14.68 21.48 9.36
N LEU A 117 14.13 21.83 8.20
CA LEU A 117 14.79 22.60 7.16
C LEU A 117 14.09 23.95 7.01
N ASN A 118 14.86 25.03 6.98
CA ASN A 118 14.31 26.33 6.58
C ASN A 118 14.15 26.37 5.05
N MET A 119 12.95 26.70 4.57
CA MET A 119 12.62 26.71 3.15
C MET A 119 13.41 27.75 2.36
N SER A 120 13.68 28.91 2.96
CA SER A 120 14.49 29.96 2.33
C SER A 120 15.97 29.58 2.24
N GLU A 121 16.50 28.87 3.23
CA GLU A 121 17.89 28.37 3.24
C GLU A 121 18.11 27.18 2.31
N HIS A 122 17.06 26.38 2.08
CA HIS A 122 17.06 25.20 1.21
C HIS A 122 16.17 25.37 -0.02
N ALA A 123 16.17 26.58 -0.60
CA ALA A 123 15.28 26.96 -1.69
C ALA A 123 15.48 26.10 -2.96
N ASP A 124 16.69 25.60 -3.20
CA ASP A 124 17.01 24.70 -4.32
C ASP A 124 16.27 23.36 -4.20
N ILE A 125 16.27 22.77 -3.00
CA ILE A 125 15.56 21.52 -2.72
C ILE A 125 14.05 21.77 -2.73
N ALA A 126 13.58 22.83 -2.09
CA ALA A 126 12.16 23.18 -2.05
C ALA A 126 11.59 23.42 -3.46
N GLN A 127 12.32 24.15 -4.31
CA GLN A 127 11.94 24.37 -5.71
C GLN A 127 11.96 23.07 -6.52
N ALA A 128 12.97 22.23 -6.34
CA ALA A 128 13.07 20.96 -7.07
C ALA A 128 11.94 19.99 -6.70
N LEU A 129 11.53 19.97 -5.44
CA LEU A 129 10.41 19.18 -4.93
C LEU A 129 9.04 19.84 -5.11
N GLU A 130 8.99 21.01 -5.76
CA GLU A 130 7.77 21.79 -5.99
C GLU A 130 6.98 22.09 -4.69
N LEU A 131 7.70 22.34 -3.59
CA LEU A 131 7.12 22.72 -2.31
C LEU A 131 6.79 24.22 -2.32
N ASP A 132 5.49 24.53 -2.32
CA ASP A 132 4.95 25.89 -2.45
C ASP A 132 4.24 26.41 -1.18
N ALA A 133 4.26 25.62 -0.10
CA ALA A 133 3.63 25.95 1.16
C ALA A 133 4.47 25.49 2.35
N VAL A 134 4.35 26.19 3.48
CA VAL A 134 4.92 25.78 4.77
C VAL A 134 3.82 25.67 5.83
N PRO A 135 3.93 24.71 6.78
CA PRO A 135 4.92 23.63 6.78
C PRO A 135 4.65 22.62 5.65
N SER A 136 5.70 21.93 5.19
CA SER A 136 5.58 20.80 4.26
C SER A 136 6.46 19.64 4.71
N TYR A 137 5.99 18.41 4.51
CA TYR A 137 6.63 17.18 5.00
C TYR A 137 7.09 16.32 3.83
N VAL A 138 8.32 15.84 3.90
CA VAL A 138 8.91 14.93 2.92
C VAL A 138 9.23 13.60 3.61
N PHE A 139 8.56 12.55 3.15
CA PHE A 139 8.77 11.16 3.54
C PHE A 139 9.58 10.46 2.43
N PRO A 140 10.15 9.27 2.70
CA PRO A 140 10.88 8.52 1.67
C PRO A 140 10.05 8.20 0.41
N ASP A 141 8.74 8.06 0.54
CA ASP A 141 7.82 7.58 -0.50
C ASP A 141 6.77 8.62 -0.93
N LYS A 142 6.73 9.81 -0.31
CA LYS A 142 5.67 10.80 -0.54
C LYS A 142 6.02 12.17 0.03
N MET A 143 5.30 13.19 -0.42
CA MET A 143 5.34 14.54 0.12
C MET A 143 3.93 14.98 0.54
N VAL A 144 3.84 15.75 1.61
CA VAL A 144 2.59 16.31 2.11
C VAL A 144 2.76 17.81 2.30
N ARG A 145 1.97 18.60 1.59
CA ARG A 145 1.99 20.05 1.67
C ARG A 145 0.97 20.54 2.68
N GLY A 146 1.39 21.43 3.57
CA GLY A 146 0.56 21.97 4.65
C GLY A 146 0.70 21.19 5.96
N HIS A 147 0.04 21.71 7.00
CA HIS A 147 0.02 21.13 8.33
C HIS A 147 -0.56 19.70 8.33
N VAL A 148 0.09 18.80 9.07
CA VAL A 148 -0.32 17.40 9.22
C VAL A 148 -0.53 17.13 10.71
N PRO A 149 -1.77 16.80 11.15
CA PRO A 149 -2.02 16.48 12.54
C PRO A 149 -1.24 15.24 13.03
N PRO A 150 -0.86 15.17 14.32
CA PRO A 150 -0.05 14.07 14.86
C PRO A 150 -0.63 12.67 14.63
N ILE A 151 -1.96 12.56 14.71
CA ILE A 151 -2.67 11.29 14.47
C ILE A 151 -2.48 10.77 13.04
N VAL A 152 -2.28 11.68 12.07
CA VAL A 152 -2.03 11.34 10.66
C VAL A 152 -0.56 11.00 10.45
N LEU A 153 0.38 11.75 11.05
CA LEU A 153 1.82 11.43 11.00
C LEU A 153 2.10 10.00 11.43
N LYS A 154 1.46 9.55 12.52
CA LYS A 154 1.53 8.16 12.99
C LYS A 154 1.13 7.16 11.90
N ARG A 155 0.03 7.39 11.17
CA ARG A 155 -0.47 6.46 10.15
C ARG A 155 0.46 6.37 8.94
N TYR A 156 1.14 7.45 8.58
CA TYR A 156 2.03 7.48 7.42
C TYR A 156 3.31 6.66 7.60
N LEU A 157 3.62 6.25 8.82
CA LEU A 157 4.85 5.56 9.19
C LEU A 157 4.62 4.13 9.71
N GLN A 158 3.37 3.68 9.79
CA GLN A 158 2.99 2.31 10.18
C GLN A 158 2.82 1.36 8.99
N LYS A 159 3.40 1.68 7.83
CA LYS A 159 3.41 0.78 6.67
C LYS A 159 4.60 -0.15 6.71
#